data_AF-R6C0J5-F1
#
_entry.id   AF-R6C0J5-F1
#
_cell.length_a   1.000
_cell.length_b   1.000
_cell.length_c   1.000
_cell.angle_alpha   90.00
_cell.angle_beta   90.00
_cell.angle_gamma   90.00
#
_symmetry.space_group_name_H-M   'P 1'
#
loop_
_entity.id
_entity.type
_entity.pdbx_description
1 polymer ?
#
loop_
_entity_poly.entity_id
_entity_poly.type
_entity_poly.pdbx_seq_one_letter_code
_entity_poly.pdbx_strand_id
1 'polypeptide(L)'
;MSAEAAKAGFAAIKEYVESTGTRQEKKGTVVIATVKGDIHDIGKNIVKVLLENYGFDVIDLGKDVPPEAVVEAVQQSGARLVGLSALMTTTVTMMCRL
;
A
#
# COMPACT_ATOMS: atom_id res chain seq x y z
N MET A 1 4.42 21.17 8.42
CA MET A 1 3.37 21.52 9.41
C MET A 1 1.98 21.00 9.01
N SER A 2 1.46 21.29 7.80
CA SER A 2 0.11 20.83 7.41
C SER A 2 0.02 19.31 7.17
N ALA A 3 1.08 18.70 6.62
CA ALA A 3 1.12 17.27 6.40
C ALA A 3 1.21 16.46 7.70
N GLU A 4 1.95 16.94 8.71
CA GLU A 4 1.97 16.31 10.04
C GLU A 4 0.62 16.45 10.75
N ALA A 5 -0.03 17.61 10.64
CA ALA A 5 -1.37 17.80 11.21
C ALA A 5 -2.41 16.84 10.60
N ALA A 6 -2.38 16.66 9.27
CA ALA A 6 -3.24 15.69 8.60
C ALA A 6 -2.96 14.25 9.06
N LYS A 7 -1.68 13.85 9.13
CA LYS A 7 -1.28 12.52 9.65
C LYS A 7 -1.76 12.28 11.08
N ALA A 8 -1.62 13.28 11.95
CA ALA A 8 -2.08 13.19 13.34
C ALA A 8 -3.61 13.03 13.43
N GLY A 9 -4.36 13.76 12.59
CA GLY A 9 -5.82 13.62 12.51
C GLY A 9 -6.26 12.22 12.07
N PHE A 10 -5.62 11.65 11.04
CA PHE A 10 -5.91 10.29 10.59
C PHE A 10 -5.55 9.23 11.65
N ALA A 11 -4.45 9.41 12.38
CA ALA A 11 -4.05 8.50 13.45
C ALA A 11 -5.10 8.46 14.59
N ALA A 12 -5.60 9.62 15.02
CA ALA A 12 -6.61 9.71 16.06
C ALA A 12 -7.95 9.06 15.64
N ILE A 13 -8.36 9.24 14.38
CA ILE A 13 -9.57 8.60 13.84
C ILE A 13 -9.41 7.07 13.83
N LYS A 14 -8.24 6.57 13.41
CA LYS A 14 -7.95 5.14 13.38
C LYS A 14 -8.05 4.51 14.77
N GLU A 15 -7.43 5.13 15.77
CA GLU A 15 -7.46 4.67 17.16
C GLU A 15 -8.89 4.66 17.74
N TYR A 16 -9.69 5.68 17.43
CA TYR A 16 -11.09 5.73 17.86
C TYR A 16 -11.91 4.58 17.24
N VAL A 17 -11.78 4.33 15.93
CA VAL A 17 -12.48 3.24 15.24
C VAL A 17 -12.10 1.87 15.82
N GLU A 18 -10.82 1.64 16.12
CA GLU A 18 -10.34 0.42 16.77
C GLU A 18 -10.91 0.25 18.19
N SER A 19 -11.07 1.34 18.94
CA SER A 19 -11.60 1.32 20.32
C SER A 19 -13.09 0.99 20.44
N THR A 20 -13.88 1.28 19.39
CA THR A 20 -15.34 1.05 19.39
C THR A 20 -15.75 -0.39 19.10
N GLY A 21 -14.79 -1.30 18.90
CA GLY A 21 -15.05 -2.73 18.69
C GLY A 21 -15.77 -3.06 17.37
N THR A 22 -16.02 -2.06 16.53
CA THR A 22 -16.57 -2.26 15.18
C THR A 22 -15.45 -2.74 14.28
N ARG A 23 -15.03 -4.00 14.47
CA ARG A 23 -14.09 -4.66 13.57
C ARG A 23 -14.79 -4.81 12.23
N GLN A 24 -14.57 -3.88 11.31
CA GLN A 24 -14.94 -4.10 9.92
C GLN A 24 -14.33 -5.43 9.51
N GLU A 25 -15.15 -6.34 8.97
CA GLU A 25 -14.61 -7.57 8.38
C GLU A 25 -13.54 -7.17 7.38
N LYS A 26 -12.32 -7.65 7.61
CA LYS A 26 -11.20 -7.38 6.72
C LYS A 26 -11.53 -7.94 5.36
N LYS A 27 -11.65 -7.07 4.36
CA LYS A 27 -12.09 -7.43 3.00
C LYS A 27 -11.05 -8.25 2.24
N GLY A 28 -9.82 -8.32 2.75
CA GLY A 28 -8.70 -9.08 2.21
C GLY A 28 -7.39 -8.33 2.35
N THR A 29 -6.31 -8.98 1.92
CA THR A 29 -4.95 -8.42 1.93
C THR A 29 -4.56 -7.99 0.52
N VAL A 30 -3.97 -6.80 0.41
CA VAL A 30 -3.42 -6.23 -0.84
C VAL A 30 -1.93 -5.96 -0.64
N VAL A 31 -1.09 -6.43 -1.55
CA VAL A 31 0.33 -6.05 -1.59
C VAL A 31 0.49 -4.86 -2.53
N ILE A 32 1.22 -3.82 -2.12
CA ILE A 32 1.52 -2.67 -2.96
C ILE A 32 3.02 -2.35 -2.97
N ALA A 33 3.53 -1.92 -4.13
CA ALA A 33 4.94 -1.59 -4.30
C ALA A 33 5.16 -0.54 -5.39
N THR A 34 6.14 0.34 -5.22
CA THR A 34 6.70 1.11 -6.34
C THR A 34 7.81 0.28 -6.96
N VAL A 35 7.72 0.06 -8.28
CA VAL A 35 8.57 -0.90 -9.00
C VAL A 35 10.05 -0.51 -8.98
N LYS A 36 10.91 -1.50 -9.25
CA LYS A 36 12.35 -1.32 -9.38
C LYS A 36 12.74 -0.17 -10.29
N GLY A 37 13.70 0.62 -9.86
CA GLY A 37 14.21 1.80 -10.55
C GLY A 37 13.33 3.04 -10.39
N ASP A 38 12.19 2.96 -9.70
CA ASP A 38 11.30 4.09 -9.46
C ASP A 38 11.20 4.41 -7.97
N ILE A 39 11.38 5.68 -7.62
CA ILE A 39 11.36 6.18 -6.25
C ILE A 39 10.13 7.05 -5.95
N HIS A 40 9.25 7.27 -6.94
CA HIS A 40 8.08 8.12 -6.80
C HIS A 40 6.93 7.30 -6.20
N ASP A 41 6.60 7.58 -4.93
CA ASP A 41 5.70 6.76 -4.12
C ASP A 41 4.47 7.52 -3.57
N ILE A 42 4.33 8.80 -3.89
CA ILE A 42 3.20 9.63 -3.40
C ILE A 42 1.86 9.02 -3.84
N GLY A 43 1.71 8.67 -5.12
CA GLY A 43 0.48 8.06 -5.64
C GLY A 43 0.14 6.74 -4.96
N LYS A 44 1.14 5.86 -4.80
CA LYS A 44 1.02 4.59 -4.04
C LYS A 44 0.55 4.83 -2.60
N ASN A 45 1.12 5.81 -1.91
CA ASN A 45 0.78 6.11 -0.52
C ASN A 45 -0.64 6.67 -0.36
N ILE A 46 -1.14 7.42 -1.36
CA ILE A 46 -2.55 7.83 -1.39
C ILE A 46 -3.46 6.60 -1.54
N VAL A 47 -3.14 5.70 -2.46
CA VAL A 47 -3.91 4.46 -2.68
C VAL A 47 -3.87 3.56 -1.44
N LYS A 48 -2.72 3.45 -0.76
CA LYS A 48 -2.57 2.74 0.52
C LYS A 48 -3.60 3.22 1.55
N VAL A 49 -3.63 4.52 1.82
CA VAL A 49 -4.54 5.12 2.81
C VAL A 49 -5.99 4.88 2.42
N LEU A 50 -6.33 4.95 1.14
CA LEU A 50 -7.68 4.64 0.66
C LEU A 50 -8.03 3.17 0.93
N LEU A 51 -7.18 2.23 0.54
CA LEU A 51 -7.40 0.79 0.78
C LEU A 51 -7.57 0.47 2.26
N GLU A 52 -6.70 1.01 3.11
CA GLU A 52 -6.79 0.88 4.57
C GLU A 52 -8.13 1.43 5.09
N ASN A 53 -8.55 2.63 4.63
CA ASN A 53 -9.84 3.23 5.01
C ASN A 53 -11.06 2.42 4.54
N TYR A 54 -10.94 1.66 3.45
CA TYR A 54 -12.01 0.78 2.95
C TYR A 54 -12.04 -0.60 3.64
N GLY A 55 -11.15 -0.86 4.59
CA GLY A 55 -11.10 -2.08 5.39
C GLY A 55 -10.24 -3.21 4.78
N PHE A 56 -9.26 -2.87 3.93
CA PHE A 56 -8.26 -3.81 3.46
C PHE A 56 -7.02 -3.81 4.36
N ASP A 57 -6.41 -4.98 4.54
CA ASP A 57 -5.03 -5.07 5.04
C ASP A 57 -4.08 -4.75 3.90
N VAL A 58 -3.16 -3.81 4.10
CA VAL A 58 -2.22 -3.39 3.06
C VAL A 58 -0.80 -3.71 3.48
N ILE A 59 -0.12 -4.53 2.67
CA ILE A 59 1.32 -4.81 2.79
C ILE A 59 2.03 -3.89 1.80
N ASP A 60 2.68 -2.86 2.33
CA ASP A 60 3.42 -1.88 1.54
C ASP A 60 4.91 -2.22 1.53
N LEU A 61 5.42 -2.63 0.36
CA LEU A 61 6.83 -2.98 0.17
C LEU A 61 7.73 -1.75 -0.07
N GLY A 62 7.15 -0.55 -0.13
CA GLY A 62 7.89 0.68 -0.33
C GLY A 62 8.19 0.95 -1.80
N LYS A 63 9.42 1.41 -2.09
CA LYS A 63 9.84 1.88 -3.41
C LYS A 63 11.16 1.26 -3.84
N ASP A 64 11.43 1.32 -5.15
CA ASP A 64 12.52 0.59 -5.78
C ASP A 64 12.48 -0.92 -5.50
N VAL A 65 11.28 -1.51 -5.61
CA VAL A 65 11.04 -2.91 -5.21
C VAL A 65 11.26 -3.86 -6.39
N PRO A 66 12.14 -4.86 -6.27
CA PRO A 66 12.34 -5.87 -7.31
C PRO A 66 11.12 -6.81 -7.43
N PRO A 67 10.79 -7.31 -8.64
CA PRO A 67 9.61 -8.18 -8.85
C PRO A 67 9.60 -9.41 -7.93
N GLU A 68 10.76 -10.00 -7.67
CA GLU A 68 10.91 -11.19 -6.84
C GLU A 68 10.40 -10.96 -5.41
N ALA A 69 10.66 -9.78 -4.84
CA ALA A 69 10.17 -9.41 -3.51
C ALA A 69 8.64 -9.23 -3.49
N VAL A 70 8.04 -8.77 -4.58
CA VAL A 70 6.59 -8.68 -4.70
C VAL A 70 5.96 -10.08 -4.73
N VAL A 71 6.52 -10.98 -5.54
CA VAL A 71 6.05 -12.37 -5.62
C VAL A 71 6.18 -13.09 -4.27
N GLU A 72 7.31 -12.94 -3.59
CA GLU A 72 7.54 -13.50 -2.27
C GLU A 72 6.50 -12.99 -1.25
N ALA A 73 6.27 -11.68 -1.20
CA ALA A 73 5.28 -11.09 -0.29
C ALA A 73 3.86 -11.60 -0.55
N VAL A 74 3.49 -11.79 -1.82
CA VAL A 74 2.19 -12.36 -2.21
C VAL A 74 2.06 -13.80 -1.75
N GLN A 75 3.09 -14.63 -1.96
CA GLN A 75 3.09 -16.03 -1.55
C GLN A 75 3.02 -16.18 -0.02
N GLN A 76 3.78 -15.38 0.72
CA GLN A 76 3.82 -15.44 2.19
C GLN A 76 2.52 -14.94 2.82
N SER A 77 1.93 -13.88 2.26
CA SER A 77 0.70 -13.28 2.81
C SER A 77 -0.59 -13.95 2.33
N GLY A 78 -0.54 -14.72 1.24
CA GLY A 78 -1.73 -15.23 0.55
C GLY A 78 -2.59 -14.12 -0.08
N ALA A 79 -2.03 -12.93 -0.29
CA ALA A 79 -2.74 -11.81 -0.90
C ALA A 79 -3.24 -12.18 -2.31
N ARG A 80 -4.47 -11.79 -2.62
CA ARG A 80 -5.09 -12.05 -3.94
C ARG A 80 -5.03 -10.83 -4.86
N LEU A 81 -4.55 -9.70 -4.36
CA LEU A 81 -4.46 -8.44 -5.07
C LEU A 81 -3.05 -7.86 -4.92
N VAL A 82 -2.52 -7.36 -6.04
CA VAL A 82 -1.23 -6.67 -6.11
C VAL A 82 -1.44 -5.33 -6.81
N GLY A 83 -0.93 -4.25 -6.22
CA GLY A 83 -0.90 -2.92 -6.82
C GLY A 83 0.54 -2.47 -7.07
N LEU A 84 0.87 -2.16 -8.33
CA LEU A 84 2.18 -1.64 -8.72
C LEU A 84 2.09 -0.16 -9.06
N SER A 85 3.09 0.61 -8.64
CA SER A 85 3.21 2.03 -8.93
C SER A 85 4.49 2.30 -9.73
N ALA A 86 4.38 3.14 -10.75
CA ALA A 86 5.50 3.75 -11.48
C ALA A 86 5.06 5.13 -11.97
N LEU A 87 5.97 6.10 -11.97
CA LEU A 87 5.75 7.43 -12.53
C LEU A 87 6.45 7.58 -13.88
N MET A 88 7.64 7.01 -14.04
CA MET A 88 8.43 7.16 -15.25
C MET A 88 8.07 6.10 -16.29
N THR A 89 7.95 6.48 -17.56
CA THR A 89 7.66 5.53 -18.65
C THR A 89 8.72 4.44 -18.78
N THR A 90 9.97 4.74 -18.42
CA THR A 90 11.09 3.79 -18.42
C THR A 90 10.92 2.67 -17.38
N THR A 91 10.33 2.98 -16.23
CA THR A 91 10.15 2.04 -15.12
C THR A 91 8.84 1.24 -15.20
N VAL A 92 7.83 1.72 -15.95
CA VAL A 92 6.58 0.97 -16.21
C VAL A 92 6.86 -0.43 -16.76
N THR A 93 7.91 -0.60 -17.57
CA THR A 93 8.30 -1.92 -18.11
C THR A 93 8.62 -2.97 -17.05
N MET A 94 8.97 -2.55 -15.82
CA MET A 94 9.20 -3.45 -14.69
C MET A 94 7.91 -4.11 -14.20
N MET A 95 6.73 -3.53 -14.46
CA MET A 95 5.45 -4.15 -14.12
C MET A 95 5.20 -5.44 -14.91
N CYS A 96 5.73 -5.54 -16.14
CA CYS A 96 5.60 -6.74 -16.97
C CYS A 96 6.56 -7.87 -16.57
N ARG A 97 7.41 -7.67 -15.57
CA ARG A 97 8.40 -8.65 -15.09
C ARG A 97 7.98 -9.36 -13.80
N LEU A 98 6.74 -9.14 -13.39
CA LEU A 98 6.08 -9.81 -12.26
C LEU A 98 5.43 -11.11 -12.73
#